data_AF-A0A4R1Y515-F1
#
_entry.id   AF-A0A4R1Y515-F1
#
_cell.length_a   1.000
_cell.length_b   1.000
_cell.length_c   1.000
_cell.angle_alpha   90.00
_cell.angle_beta   90.00
_cell.angle_gamma   90.00
#
_symmetry.space_group_name_H-M   'P 1'
#
loop_
_entity.id
_entity.type
_entity.pdbx_description
1 polymer ?
#
loop_
_entity_poly.entity_id
_entity_poly.type
_entity_poly.pdbx_seq_one_letter_code
_entity_poly.pdbx_strand_id
1 'polypeptide(L)'
;MHKRTATLLLFTAFALSTTSYAAPIKPKSVDKLMQLSDVQGVLKNTGTEMKPMFDQQAEQIVKQSLAIDSLNPQQQQAARQISGLMSSMNQNVIENPKFVQLIKDVYQKTYTEEEAQAYIAFLSSPLGKSITQKTAKLTGEVMQQSMQMATEMVNDPAQQQKFIIEFEKIMKPLLDQNEAKK
;
A
#
# COMPACT_ATOMS: atom_id res chain seq x y z
N MET A 1 -51.71 -25.04 65.57
CA MET A 1 -50.28 -25.11 65.91
C MET A 1 -49.43 -24.77 64.69
N HIS A 2 -48.63 -23.71 64.84
CA HIS A 2 -47.36 -23.33 64.21
C HIS A 2 -47.07 -23.54 62.71
N LYS A 3 -46.98 -22.37 62.04
CA LYS A 3 -46.10 -22.01 60.92
C LYS A 3 -44.64 -22.46 61.14
N ARG A 4 -43.91 -22.75 60.06
CA ARG A 4 -42.50 -22.31 59.88
C ARG A 4 -42.00 -22.45 58.43
N THR A 5 -41.50 -21.33 57.95
CA THR A 5 -40.82 -20.99 56.70
C THR A 5 -39.40 -21.54 56.60
N ALA A 6 -38.92 -21.87 55.39
CA ALA A 6 -37.52 -21.72 54.93
C ALA A 6 -37.41 -22.12 53.42
N THR A 7 -36.55 -21.64 52.52
CA THR A 7 -35.82 -20.39 52.24
C THR A 7 -34.86 -20.72 51.07
N LEU A 8 -34.82 -19.86 50.02
CA LEU A 8 -33.72 -19.66 49.02
C LEU A 8 -33.32 -20.83 48.08
N LEU A 9 -32.95 -20.65 46.81
CA LEU A 9 -31.98 -19.71 46.24
C LEU A 9 -32.27 -19.45 44.74
N LEU A 10 -32.54 -18.20 44.37
CA LEU A 10 -32.36 -17.72 43.00
C LEU A 10 -30.87 -17.38 42.82
N PHE A 11 -30.11 -18.22 42.12
CA PHE A 11 -28.76 -17.89 41.68
C PHE A 11 -28.83 -16.88 40.54
N THR A 12 -28.78 -15.59 40.87
CA THR A 12 -28.47 -14.53 39.92
C THR A 12 -26.97 -14.58 39.64
N ALA A 13 -26.58 -15.26 38.57
CA ALA A 13 -25.21 -15.20 38.05
C ALA A 13 -24.98 -13.78 37.50
N PHE A 14 -24.35 -12.93 38.31
CA PHE A 14 -23.88 -11.62 37.90
C PHE A 14 -22.77 -11.83 36.88
N ALA A 15 -23.08 -11.67 35.60
CA ALA A 15 -22.09 -11.60 34.54
C ALA A 15 -21.22 -10.36 34.80
N LEU A 16 -20.04 -10.57 35.38
CA LEU A 16 -18.97 -9.59 35.39
C LEU A 16 -18.50 -9.46 33.94
N SER A 17 -19.17 -8.61 33.17
CA SER A 17 -18.68 -8.09 31.90
C SER A 17 -17.47 -7.22 32.20
N THR A 18 -16.31 -7.84 32.44
CA THR A 18 -15.05 -7.12 32.41
C THR A 18 -14.95 -6.54 31.00
N THR A 19 -15.06 -5.22 30.89
CA THR A 19 -14.61 -4.49 29.72
C THR A 19 -13.10 -4.71 29.66
N SER A 20 -12.68 -5.81 29.04
CA SER A 20 -11.29 -6.07 28.75
C SER A 20 -10.85 -5.01 27.75
N TYR A 21 -10.36 -3.88 28.27
CA TYR A 21 -9.63 -2.92 27.47
C TYR A 21 -8.40 -3.64 26.97
N ALA A 22 -8.41 -3.99 25.69
CA ALA A 22 -7.29 -4.65 25.05
C ALA A 22 -6.02 -3.83 25.26
N ALA A 23 -4.95 -4.49 25.69
CA ALA A 23 -3.76 -3.77 26.11
C ALA A 23 -3.10 -3.12 24.88
N PRO A 24 -2.47 -1.94 25.02
CA PRO A 24 -1.67 -1.39 23.94
C PRO A 24 -0.53 -2.36 23.61
N ILE A 25 -0.25 -2.54 22.31
CA ILE A 25 0.83 -3.39 21.85
C ILE A 25 2.18 -2.94 22.42
N LYS A 26 3.00 -3.91 22.84
CA LYS A 26 4.32 -3.68 23.40
C LYS A 26 5.35 -3.42 22.29
N PRO A 27 6.38 -2.59 22.54
CA PRO A 27 7.45 -2.35 21.55
C PRO A 27 8.10 -3.63 21.02
N LYS A 28 8.30 -4.65 21.88
CA LYS A 28 8.86 -5.94 21.45
C LYS A 28 7.96 -6.69 20.47
N SER A 29 6.64 -6.59 20.63
CA SER A 29 5.66 -7.21 19.74
C SER A 29 5.62 -6.50 18.39
N VAL A 30 5.70 -5.16 18.39
CA VAL A 30 5.86 -4.35 17.16
C VAL A 30 7.10 -4.78 16.40
N ASP A 31 8.27 -4.79 17.06
CA ASP A 31 9.54 -5.15 16.43
C ASP A 31 9.49 -6.58 15.87
N LYS A 32 8.85 -7.51 16.60
CA LYS A 32 8.72 -8.89 16.16
C LYS A 32 7.79 -9.05 14.95
N LEU A 33 6.66 -8.34 14.93
CA LEU A 33 5.76 -8.33 13.78
C LEU A 33 6.44 -7.73 12.56
N MET A 34 7.12 -6.59 12.69
CA MET A 34 7.85 -5.96 11.59
C MET A 34 8.91 -6.91 11.00
N GLN A 35 9.60 -7.67 11.85
CA GLN A 35 10.55 -8.70 11.41
C GLN A 35 9.85 -9.84 10.66
N LEU A 36 8.77 -10.39 11.22
CA LEU A 36 8.06 -11.55 10.64
C LEU A 36 7.31 -11.20 9.35
N SER A 37 6.85 -9.95 9.22
CA SER A 37 6.22 -9.41 8.01
C SER A 37 7.23 -8.96 6.95
N ASP A 38 8.54 -9.09 7.20
CA ASP A 38 9.63 -8.67 6.31
C ASP A 38 9.49 -7.22 5.80
N VAL A 39 9.15 -6.30 6.71
CA VAL A 39 8.92 -4.88 6.35
C VAL A 39 10.15 -4.26 5.66
N GLN A 40 11.35 -4.62 6.08
CA GLN A 40 12.59 -4.14 5.45
C GLN A 40 12.77 -4.70 4.03
N GLY A 41 12.49 -5.99 3.81
CA GLY A 41 12.53 -6.59 2.48
C GLY A 41 11.50 -5.94 1.54
N VAL A 42 10.27 -5.72 2.02
CA VAL A 42 9.22 -5.02 1.27
C VAL A 42 9.67 -3.62 0.87
N LEU A 43 10.16 -2.80 1.82
CA LEU A 43 10.60 -1.44 1.53
C LEU A 43 11.75 -1.40 0.51
N LYS A 44 12.71 -2.33 0.61
CA LYS A 44 13.82 -2.44 -0.35
C LYS A 44 13.34 -2.86 -1.74
N ASN A 45 12.42 -3.81 -1.81
CA ASN A 45 11.86 -4.29 -3.08
C ASN A 45 11.07 -3.18 -3.76
N THR A 46 10.24 -2.44 -3.03
CA THR A 46 9.52 -1.27 -3.55
C THR A 46 10.47 -0.23 -4.14
N GLY A 47 11.59 0.07 -3.48
CA GLY A 47 12.60 0.98 -4.04
C GLY A 47 13.18 0.51 -5.38
N THR A 48 13.34 -0.80 -5.55
CA THR A 48 13.82 -1.41 -6.80
C THR A 48 12.75 -1.39 -7.90
N GLU A 49 11.51 -1.74 -7.54
CA GLU A 49 10.35 -1.73 -8.45
C GLU A 49 10.00 -0.33 -8.95
N MET A 50 10.30 0.72 -8.18
CA MET A 50 10.10 2.11 -8.59
C MET A 50 11.16 2.63 -9.59
N LYS A 51 12.27 1.90 -9.80
CA LYS A 51 13.37 2.38 -10.64
C LYS A 51 12.95 2.75 -12.08
N PRO A 52 12.15 1.94 -12.80
CA PRO A 52 11.67 2.32 -14.13
C PRO A 52 10.84 3.61 -14.13
N MET A 53 10.07 3.86 -13.07
CA MET A 53 9.31 5.10 -12.92
C MET A 53 10.25 6.31 -12.79
N PHE A 54 11.30 6.20 -11.98
CA PHE A 54 12.31 7.26 -11.86
C PHE A 54 13.08 7.49 -13.17
N ASP A 55 13.41 6.42 -13.91
CA ASP A 55 14.04 6.52 -15.22
C ASP A 55 13.16 7.30 -16.20
N GLN A 56 11.88 6.94 -16.31
CA GLN A 56 10.92 7.62 -17.17
C GLN A 56 10.70 9.09 -16.75
N GLN A 57 10.58 9.35 -15.45
CA GLN A 57 10.36 10.71 -14.95
C GLN A 57 11.58 11.61 -15.19
N ALA A 58 12.79 11.06 -15.02
CA ALA A 58 14.02 11.77 -15.29
C ALA A 58 14.19 12.12 -16.77
N GLU A 59 13.87 11.19 -17.69
CA GLU A 59 13.85 11.49 -19.12
C GLU A 59 12.87 12.61 -19.45
N GLN A 60 11.67 12.57 -18.87
CA GLN A 60 10.65 13.58 -19.10
C GLN A 60 11.08 14.97 -18.59
N ILE A 61 11.75 15.03 -17.44
CA ILE A 61 12.31 16.28 -16.90
C ILE A 61 13.33 16.90 -17.85
N VAL A 62 14.24 16.10 -18.42
CA VAL A 62 15.24 16.60 -19.37
C VAL A 62 14.57 17.10 -20.65
N LYS A 63 13.62 16.33 -21.19
CA LYS A 63 12.84 16.73 -22.38
C LYS A 63 12.10 18.05 -22.18
N GLN A 64 11.39 18.19 -21.06
CA GLN A 64 10.64 19.40 -20.74
C GLN A 64 11.54 20.61 -20.48
N SER A 65 12.66 20.41 -19.78
CA SER A 65 13.59 21.50 -19.45
C SER A 65 14.30 22.07 -20.67
N LEU A 66 14.50 21.26 -21.71
CA LEU A 66 15.17 21.65 -22.95
C LEU A 66 14.19 21.88 -24.12
N ALA A 67 12.90 21.67 -23.90
CA ALA A 67 11.85 21.70 -24.93
C ALA A 67 12.19 20.83 -26.17
N ILE A 68 12.60 19.58 -25.92
CA ILE A 68 12.97 18.61 -26.96
C ILE A 68 12.17 17.31 -26.83
N ASP A 69 11.92 16.62 -27.95
CA ASP A 69 11.14 15.38 -27.97
C ASP A 69 12.02 14.12 -27.77
N SER A 70 13.30 14.21 -28.11
CA SER A 70 14.25 13.10 -28.05
C SER A 70 15.57 13.51 -27.38
N LEU A 71 16.19 12.55 -26.69
CA LEU A 71 17.44 12.76 -25.96
C LEU A 71 18.62 12.23 -26.77
N ASN A 72 19.63 13.08 -26.98
CA ASN A 72 20.94 12.65 -27.46
C ASN A 72 21.72 11.89 -26.34
N PRO A 73 22.86 11.24 -26.65
CA PRO A 73 23.59 10.44 -25.66
C PRO A 73 24.01 11.20 -24.39
N GLN A 74 24.37 12.47 -24.50
CA GLN A 74 24.74 13.31 -23.35
C GLN A 74 23.52 13.62 -22.48
N GLN A 75 22.37 13.90 -23.10
CA GLN A 75 21.11 14.16 -22.39
C GLN A 75 20.54 12.89 -21.75
N GLN A 76 20.70 11.72 -22.38
CA GLN A 76 20.38 10.43 -21.75
C GLN A 76 21.25 10.16 -20.53
N GLN A 77 22.53 10.52 -20.58
CA GLN A 77 23.42 10.43 -19.42
C GLN A 77 22.93 11.33 -18.28
N ALA A 78 22.52 12.57 -18.59
CA ALA A 78 21.95 13.47 -17.59
C ALA A 78 20.64 12.91 -16.98
N ALA A 79 19.75 12.34 -17.80
CA ALA A 79 18.54 11.68 -17.32
C ALA A 79 18.86 10.50 -16.38
N ARG A 80 19.84 9.66 -16.71
CA ARG A 80 20.29 8.57 -15.80
C ARG A 80 20.81 9.10 -14.47
N GLN A 81 21.55 10.22 -14.47
CA GLN A 81 22.03 10.85 -13.24
C GLN A 81 20.88 11.41 -12.39
N ILE A 82 19.88 12.05 -13.01
CA ILE A 82 18.68 12.53 -12.32
C ILE A 82 17.88 11.38 -11.73
N SER A 83 17.68 10.29 -12.49
CA SER A 83 17.02 9.08 -11.99
C SER A 83 17.77 8.48 -10.79
N GLY A 84 19.11 8.48 -10.84
CA GLY A 84 19.96 8.09 -9.72
C GLY A 84 19.72 8.97 -8.48
N LEU A 85 19.66 10.29 -8.64
CA LEU A 85 19.34 11.24 -7.56
C LEU A 85 17.96 10.96 -6.94
N MET A 86 16.95 10.72 -7.76
CA MET A 86 15.60 10.37 -7.30
C MET A 86 15.60 9.05 -6.51
N SER A 87 16.28 8.04 -7.03
CA SER A 87 16.42 6.74 -6.38
C SER A 87 17.11 6.86 -5.02
N SER A 88 18.21 7.62 -4.95
CA SER A 88 18.93 7.89 -3.70
C SER A 88 18.07 8.69 -2.71
N MET A 89 17.33 9.69 -3.17
CA MET A 89 16.40 10.43 -2.32
C MET A 89 15.33 9.53 -1.72
N ASN A 90 14.74 8.64 -2.53
CA ASN A 90 13.77 7.66 -2.07
C ASN A 90 14.38 6.69 -1.04
N GLN A 91 15.60 6.20 -1.30
CA GLN A 91 16.31 5.33 -0.35
C GLN A 91 16.56 6.03 0.99
N ASN A 92 16.99 7.30 0.96
CA ASN A 92 17.21 8.09 2.16
C ASN A 92 15.94 8.29 3.00
N VAL A 93 14.77 8.37 2.36
CA VAL A 93 13.48 8.42 3.07
C VAL A 93 13.18 7.10 3.76
N ILE A 94 13.36 5.98 3.05
CA ILE A 94 13.09 4.63 3.56
C ILE A 94 14.02 4.27 4.73
N GLU A 95 15.30 4.62 4.63
CA GLU A 95 16.30 4.39 5.68
C GLU A 95 16.20 5.38 6.84
N ASN A 96 15.38 6.43 6.70
CA ASN A 96 15.24 7.43 7.74
C ASN A 96 14.65 6.81 9.03
N PRO A 97 15.31 6.94 10.19
CA PRO A 97 14.79 6.42 11.45
C PRO A 97 13.39 6.95 11.80
N LYS A 98 13.05 8.19 11.39
CA LYS A 98 11.71 8.76 11.57
C LYS A 98 10.65 8.02 10.75
N PHE A 99 11.01 7.53 9.57
CA PHE A 99 10.10 6.74 8.74
C PHE A 99 9.87 5.36 9.34
N VAL A 100 10.93 4.71 9.84
CA VAL A 100 10.79 3.46 10.61
C VAL A 100 9.93 3.67 11.86
N GLN A 101 10.13 4.78 12.58
CA GLN A 101 9.31 5.11 13.74
C GLN A 101 7.85 5.36 13.37
N LEU A 102 7.58 6.04 12.25
CA LEU A 102 6.21 6.23 11.74
C LEU A 102 5.51 4.87 11.53
N ILE A 103 6.21 3.89 10.95
CA ILE A 103 5.65 2.53 10.78
C ILE A 103 5.35 1.90 12.14
N LYS A 104 6.28 2.00 13.11
CA LYS A 104 6.04 1.50 14.48
C LYS A 104 4.82 2.13 15.12
N ASP A 105 4.65 3.45 14.96
CA ASP A 105 3.51 4.18 15.49
C ASP A 105 2.19 3.74 14.84
N VAL A 106 2.20 3.36 13.55
CA VAL A 106 1.04 2.78 12.87
C VAL A 106 0.71 1.41 13.47
N TYR A 107 1.68 0.51 13.64
CA TYR A 107 1.45 -0.77 14.33
C TYR A 107 0.85 -0.56 15.73
N GLN A 108 1.34 0.43 16.47
CA GLN A 108 0.86 0.78 17.81
C GLN A 108 -0.57 1.28 17.85
N LYS A 109 -1.02 1.96 16.79
CA LYS A 109 -2.40 2.46 16.67
C LYS A 109 -3.36 1.42 16.12
N THR A 110 -2.85 0.45 15.37
CA THR A 110 -3.67 -0.54 14.66
C THR A 110 -3.92 -1.80 15.47
N TYR A 111 -2.92 -2.28 16.21
CA TYR A 111 -3.02 -3.55 16.92
C TYR A 111 -2.98 -3.38 18.44
N THR A 112 -3.80 -4.18 19.10
CA THR A 112 -3.67 -4.48 20.52
C THR A 112 -2.56 -5.51 20.76
N GLU A 113 -2.11 -5.67 22.00
CA GLU A 113 -1.11 -6.67 22.34
C GLU A 113 -1.62 -8.09 22.08
N GLU A 114 -2.89 -8.37 22.37
CA GLU A 114 -3.49 -9.70 22.18
C GLU A 114 -3.55 -10.08 20.69
N GLU A 115 -3.98 -9.15 19.84
CA GLU A 115 -3.98 -9.33 18.38
C GLU A 115 -2.56 -9.49 17.85
N ALA A 116 -1.62 -8.71 18.37
CA ALA A 116 -0.23 -8.80 17.97
C ALA A 116 0.37 -10.16 18.30
N GLN A 117 0.12 -10.70 19.50
CA GLN A 117 0.60 -12.03 19.88
C GLN A 117 -0.02 -13.13 19.03
N ALA A 118 -1.33 -13.05 18.74
CA ALA A 118 -1.99 -13.98 17.83
C ALA A 118 -1.37 -13.93 16.42
N TYR A 119 -1.09 -12.73 15.92
CA TYR A 119 -0.50 -12.54 14.60
C TYR A 119 0.96 -13.02 14.55
N ILE A 120 1.76 -12.76 15.59
CA ILE A 120 3.12 -13.31 15.76
C ILE A 120 3.07 -14.84 15.76
N ALA A 121 2.15 -15.45 16.51
CA ALA A 121 2.02 -16.90 16.58
C ALA A 121 1.70 -17.50 15.20
N PHE A 122 0.75 -16.89 14.48
CA PHE A 122 0.43 -17.28 13.11
C PHE A 122 1.65 -17.17 12.20
N LEU A 123 2.26 -15.99 12.09
CA LEU A 123 3.43 -15.73 11.21
C LEU A 123 4.67 -16.56 11.58
N SER A 124 4.77 -17.01 12.83
CA SER A 124 5.87 -17.87 13.28
C SER A 124 5.69 -19.33 12.87
N SER A 125 4.44 -19.77 12.65
CA SER A 125 4.13 -21.15 12.26
C SER A 125 4.58 -21.46 10.81
N PRO A 126 4.96 -22.71 10.48
CA PRO A 126 5.28 -23.10 9.11
C PRO A 126 4.14 -22.81 8.11
N LEU A 127 2.89 -23.05 8.53
CA LEU A 127 1.71 -22.77 7.71
C LEU A 127 1.50 -21.27 7.52
N GLY A 128 1.60 -20.47 8.57
CA GLY A 128 1.45 -19.03 8.46
C GLY A 128 2.50 -18.40 7.56
N LYS A 129 3.78 -18.81 7.68
CA LYS A 129 4.83 -18.39 6.73
C LYS A 129 4.50 -18.76 5.30
N SER A 130 4.09 -20.02 5.05
CA SER A 130 3.72 -20.47 3.72
C SER A 130 2.51 -19.69 3.17
N ILE A 131 1.51 -19.39 4.00
CA ILE A 131 0.34 -18.62 3.59
C ILE A 131 0.77 -17.21 3.23
N THR A 132 1.49 -16.51 4.11
CA THR A 132 1.96 -15.13 3.86
C THR A 132 2.76 -15.02 2.57
N GLN A 133 3.71 -15.95 2.33
CA GLN A 133 4.48 -15.98 1.09
C GLN A 133 3.62 -16.21 -0.15
N LYS A 134 2.68 -17.16 -0.08
CA LYS A 134 1.78 -17.46 -1.20
C LYS A 134 0.76 -16.35 -1.44
N THR A 135 0.26 -15.69 -0.40
CA THR A 135 -0.63 -14.54 -0.52
C THR A 135 0.07 -13.37 -1.21
N ALA A 136 1.31 -13.05 -0.83
CA ALA A 136 2.09 -12.02 -1.51
C ALA A 136 2.29 -12.35 -3.01
N LYS A 137 2.67 -13.60 -3.31
CA LYS A 137 2.81 -14.07 -4.70
C LYS A 137 1.48 -13.97 -5.47
N LEU A 138 0.38 -14.44 -4.89
CA LEU A 138 -0.96 -14.39 -5.48
C LEU A 138 -1.36 -12.95 -5.82
N THR A 139 -1.20 -12.02 -4.87
CA THR A 139 -1.51 -10.61 -5.10
C THR A 139 -0.65 -10.01 -6.21
N GLY A 140 0.64 -10.32 -6.25
CA GLY A 140 1.54 -9.91 -7.33
C GLY A 140 1.12 -10.44 -8.70
N GLU A 141 0.79 -11.73 -8.79
CA GLU A 141 0.30 -12.36 -10.04
C GLU A 141 -1.02 -11.73 -10.52
N VAL A 142 -1.96 -11.49 -9.60
CA VAL A 142 -3.23 -10.81 -9.92
C VAL A 142 -2.98 -9.40 -10.44
N MET A 143 -2.11 -8.62 -9.80
CA MET A 143 -1.77 -7.27 -10.27
C MET A 143 -1.12 -7.31 -11.65
N GLN A 144 -0.16 -8.20 -11.88
CA GLN A 144 0.50 -8.34 -13.17
C GLN A 144 -0.48 -8.70 -14.29
N GLN A 145 -1.35 -9.68 -14.07
CA GLN A 145 -2.37 -10.07 -15.05
C GLN A 145 -3.38 -8.94 -15.29
N SER A 146 -3.74 -8.19 -14.25
CA SER A 146 -4.64 -7.04 -14.38
C SER A 146 -4.02 -5.92 -15.22
N MET A 147 -2.72 -5.65 -15.05
CA MET A 147 -2.00 -4.68 -15.89
C MET A 147 -1.89 -5.14 -17.34
N GLN A 148 -1.64 -6.44 -17.57
CA GLN A 148 -1.64 -7.01 -18.91
C GLN A 148 -3.01 -6.87 -19.57
N MET A 149 -4.08 -7.24 -18.87
CA MET A 149 -5.46 -7.09 -19.35
C MET A 149 -5.79 -5.62 -19.66
N ALA A 150 -5.41 -4.69 -18.78
CA ALA A 150 -5.62 -3.27 -19.01
C ALA A 150 -4.89 -2.78 -20.28
N THR A 151 -3.67 -3.28 -20.51
CA THR A 151 -2.89 -2.97 -21.72
C THR A 151 -3.55 -3.54 -22.97
N GLU A 152 -4.04 -4.78 -22.92
CA GLU A 152 -4.80 -5.41 -24.01
C GLU A 152 -6.08 -4.62 -24.32
N MET A 153 -6.82 -4.19 -23.29
CA MET A 153 -8.03 -3.38 -23.45
C MET A 153 -7.75 -2.00 -24.05
N VAL A 154 -6.67 -1.32 -23.64
CA VAL A 154 -6.29 -0.02 -24.22
C VAL A 154 -5.85 -0.17 -25.69
N ASN A 155 -5.31 -1.32 -26.07
CA ASN A 155 -4.90 -1.62 -27.44
C ASN A 155 -6.01 -2.24 -28.30
N ASP A 156 -7.17 -2.57 -27.72
CA ASP A 156 -8.33 -3.07 -28.45
C ASP A 156 -8.93 -1.95 -29.34
N PRO A 157 -8.99 -2.12 -30.67
CA PRO A 157 -9.48 -1.08 -31.58
C PRO A 157 -10.92 -0.63 -31.29
N ALA A 158 -11.79 -1.52 -30.83
CA ALA A 158 -13.17 -1.18 -30.49
C ALA A 158 -13.24 -0.33 -29.22
N GLN A 159 -12.36 -0.59 -28.24
CA GLN A 159 -12.25 0.25 -27.03
C GLN A 159 -11.63 1.60 -27.34
N GLN A 160 -10.59 1.65 -28.18
CA GLN A 160 -10.00 2.91 -28.66
C GLN A 160 -11.03 3.77 -29.39
N GLN A 161 -11.81 3.18 -30.30
CA GLN A 161 -12.85 3.89 -31.02
C GLN A 161 -13.93 4.45 -30.09
N LYS A 162 -14.37 3.65 -29.10
CA LYS A 162 -15.33 4.11 -28.08
C LYS A 162 -14.75 5.25 -27.25
N PHE A 163 -13.49 5.16 -26.84
CA PHE A 163 -12.82 6.21 -26.10
C PHE A 163 -12.76 7.52 -26.91
N ILE A 164 -12.39 7.47 -28.19
CA ILE A 164 -12.36 8.65 -29.07
C ILE A 164 -13.74 9.31 -29.15
N ILE A 165 -14.80 8.52 -29.36
CA ILE A 165 -16.18 9.05 -29.46
C ILE A 165 -16.60 9.76 -28.16
N GLU A 166 -16.37 9.13 -27.00
CA GLU A 166 -16.72 9.73 -25.71
C GLU A 166 -15.83 10.95 -25.39
N PHE A 167 -14.55 10.88 -25.72
CA PHE A 167 -13.62 11.99 -25.57
C PHE A 167 -14.06 13.21 -26.40
N GLU A 168 -14.40 13.02 -27.67
CA GLU A 168 -14.91 14.08 -28.55
C GLU A 168 -16.19 14.72 -27.99
N LYS A 169 -17.11 13.89 -27.49
CA LYS A 169 -18.35 14.36 -26.87
C LYS A 169 -18.09 15.23 -25.63
N ILE A 170 -17.09 14.89 -24.82
CA ILE A 170 -16.68 15.67 -23.65
C ILE A 170 -15.99 16.97 -24.06
N MET A 171 -15.10 16.92 -25.05
CA MET A 171 -14.28 18.07 -25.45
C MET A 171 -15.03 19.11 -26.27
N LYS A 172 -15.95 18.68 -27.14
CA LYS A 172 -16.70 19.55 -28.05
C LYS A 172 -17.33 20.79 -27.38
N PRO A 173 -18.13 20.68 -26.30
CA PRO A 173 -18.71 21.86 -25.66
C PRO A 173 -17.66 22.81 -25.03
N LEU A 174 -16.48 22.32 -24.64
CA LEU A 174 -15.40 23.16 -24.10
C LEU A 174 -14.70 23.97 -25.21
N LEU A 175 -14.57 23.38 -26.40
CA LEU A 175 -14.02 24.05 -27.58
C LEU A 175 -15.01 25.11 -28.10
N ASP A 176 -16.28 24.75 -28.24
CA ASP A 176 -17.34 25.65 -28.72
C ASP A 176 -17.52 26.87 -27.78
N GLN A 177 -17.39 26.69 -26.47
CA GLN A 177 -17.43 27.78 -25.49
C GLN A 177 -16.23 28.73 -25.55
N ASN A 178 -15.07 28.24 -25.95
CA ASN A 178 -13.88 29.08 -26.12
C ASN A 178 -13.91 29.86 -27.43
N GLU A 179 -14.56 29.33 -28.47
CA GLU A 179 -14.78 30.06 -29.73
C GLU A 179 -15.86 31.14 -29.60
N ALA A 180 -16.95 30.89 -28.86
CA ALA A 180 -18.01 31.88 -28.62
C ALA A 180 -17.60 33.08 -27.73
N LYS A 181 -16.40 33.02 -27.11
CA LYS A 181 -15.82 34.10 -26.30
C LYS A 181 -14.77 34.95 -27.06
N LYS A 182 -14.50 34.64 -28.33
CA LYS A 182 -13.72 35.48 -29.25
C LYS A 182 -14.65 36.36 -30.07
#